data_AF-A0A952HY76-F1
#
_entry.id   AF-A0A952HY76-F1
#
_cell.length_a   1.000
_cell.length_b   1.000
_cell.length_c   1.000
_cell.angle_alpha   90.00
_cell.angle_beta   90.00
_cell.angle_gamma   90.00
#
_symmetry.space_group_name_H-M   'P 1'
#
loop_
_entity.id
_entity.type
_entity.pdbx_description
1 polymer ?
#
loop_
_entity_poly.entity_id
_entity_poly.type
_entity_poly.pdbx_seq_one_letter_code
_entity_poly.pdbx_strand_id
1 'polypeptide(L)'
;MENLTKNSPKLLKDFKYQFQHRHFKSLIEMYNKIENKEDENSEIIGILANAYFEVGDIPNAVNEIDHALSITPDKGNLLQNKRSFMQFQAVLNTAIDEVRAGKHSTDNINYFKSNISLLVAQECFETAIDQLKMMAEARQTKTTNILWIGSSLKDIFFNDKAIMFKDRFDRPLLEEMIFFYLKSCKLFDPGYQQVQEALKKLKE
;
A
#
# COMPACT_ATOMS: atom_id res chain seq x y z
N MET A 1 -13.42 -13.58 -28.26
CA MET A 1 -13.25 -13.58 -26.79
C MET A 1 -14.33 -12.69 -26.23
N GLU A 2 -15.13 -13.17 -25.28
CA GLU A 2 -16.08 -12.32 -24.58
C GLU A 2 -15.28 -11.24 -23.83
N ASN A 3 -15.48 -9.97 -24.18
CA ASN A 3 -14.91 -8.86 -23.41
C ASN A 3 -15.58 -8.88 -22.03
N LEU A 4 -14.82 -9.15 -20.97
CA LEU A 4 -15.29 -9.03 -19.60
C LEU A 4 -15.63 -7.55 -19.34
N THR A 5 -16.89 -7.26 -19.06
CA THR A 5 -17.34 -5.94 -18.62
C THR A 5 -17.52 -5.94 -17.10
N LYS A 6 -17.40 -4.76 -16.48
CA LYS A 6 -17.49 -4.57 -15.02
C LYS A 6 -18.87 -4.81 -14.40
N ASN A 7 -19.86 -5.23 -15.19
CA ASN A 7 -21.17 -5.70 -14.73
C ASN A 7 -21.56 -7.06 -15.31
N SER A 8 -20.63 -7.77 -15.96
CA SER A 8 -20.94 -9.10 -16.48
C SER A 8 -21.20 -10.11 -15.34
N PRO A 9 -22.24 -10.97 -15.43
CA PRO A 9 -22.49 -12.02 -14.43
C PRO A 9 -21.32 -13.00 -14.26
N LYS A 10 -20.56 -13.20 -15.35
CA LYS A 10 -19.33 -14.00 -15.35
C LYS A 10 -18.27 -13.37 -14.45
N LEU A 11 -18.02 -12.07 -14.58
CA LEU A 11 -17.06 -11.36 -13.73
C LEU A 11 -17.46 -11.44 -12.26
N LEU A 12 -18.74 -11.26 -11.93
CA LEU A 12 -19.22 -11.40 -10.55
C LEU A 12 -18.95 -12.80 -9.98
N LYS A 13 -19.18 -13.85 -10.78
CA LYS A 13 -18.91 -15.24 -10.37
C LYS A 13 -17.41 -15.45 -10.15
N ASP A 14 -16.57 -14.97 -11.06
CA ASP A 14 -15.12 -15.09 -10.97
C ASP A 14 -14.59 -14.33 -9.75
N PHE A 15 -15.09 -13.12 -9.47
CA PHE A 15 -14.72 -12.34 -8.29
C PHE A 15 -15.06 -13.05 -6.99
N LYS A 16 -16.28 -13.60 -6.89
CA LYS A 16 -16.70 -14.40 -5.73
C LYS A 16 -15.78 -15.60 -5.53
N TYR A 17 -15.45 -16.31 -6.61
CA TYR A 17 -14.56 -17.46 -6.56
C TYR A 17 -13.15 -17.08 -6.10
N GLN A 18 -12.53 -16.08 -6.73
CA GLN A 18 -11.18 -15.62 -6.38
C GLN A 18 -11.13 -15.12 -4.93
N PHE A 19 -12.16 -14.38 -4.49
CA PHE A 19 -12.25 -13.89 -3.11
C PHE A 19 -12.37 -15.04 -2.10
N GLN A 20 -13.22 -16.03 -2.36
CA GLN A 20 -13.38 -17.21 -1.49
C GLN A 20 -12.09 -18.02 -1.35
N HIS A 21 -11.29 -18.08 -2.41
CA HIS A 21 -9.99 -18.76 -2.42
C HIS A 21 -8.82 -17.87 -2.02
N ARG A 22 -9.08 -16.65 -1.51
CA ARG A 22 -8.06 -15.68 -1.03
C ARG A 22 -7.05 -15.25 -2.11
N HIS A 23 -7.44 -15.28 -3.37
CA HIS A 23 -6.61 -14.81 -4.49
C HIS A 23 -6.80 -13.31 -4.72
N PHE A 24 -6.56 -12.51 -3.68
CA PHE A 24 -6.92 -11.08 -3.68
C PHE A 24 -6.13 -10.26 -4.69
N LYS A 25 -4.81 -10.47 -4.81
CA LYS A 25 -3.96 -9.79 -5.80
C LYS A 25 -4.43 -10.05 -7.23
N SER A 26 -4.65 -11.32 -7.58
CA SER A 26 -5.14 -11.71 -8.91
C SER A 26 -6.52 -11.11 -9.22
N LEU A 27 -7.39 -10.99 -8.21
CA LEU A 27 -8.69 -10.34 -8.33
C LEU A 27 -8.54 -8.84 -8.64
N ILE A 28 -7.69 -8.14 -7.89
CA ILE A 28 -7.39 -6.72 -8.11
C ILE A 28 -6.80 -6.49 -9.51
N GLU A 29 -5.81 -7.29 -9.91
CA GLU A 29 -5.22 -7.21 -11.24
C GLU A 29 -6.23 -7.49 -12.37
N MET A 30 -7.13 -8.45 -12.16
CA MET A 30 -8.21 -8.74 -13.09
C MET A 30 -9.12 -7.52 -13.27
N TYR A 31 -9.49 -6.86 -12.17
CA TYR A 31 -10.30 -5.63 -12.22
C TYR A 31 -9.61 -4.52 -13.00
N ASN A 32 -8.32 -4.28 -12.69
CA ASN A 32 -7.55 -3.17 -13.25
C ASN A 32 -7.24 -3.33 -14.75
N LYS A 33 -7.32 -4.56 -15.29
CA LYS A 33 -7.17 -4.85 -16.72
C LYS A 33 -8.43 -4.57 -17.54
N ILE A 34 -9.58 -4.31 -16.92
CA ILE A 34 -10.83 -4.04 -17.63
C ILE A 34 -10.88 -2.58 -18.03
N GLU A 35 -10.69 -2.31 -19.33
CA GLU A 35 -10.66 -0.95 -19.89
C GLU A 35 -12.06 -0.29 -19.93
N ASN A 36 -13.12 -1.08 -20.10
CA ASN A 36 -14.48 -0.56 -20.15
C ASN A 36 -15.03 -0.31 -18.74
N LYS A 37 -15.25 0.97 -18.40
CA LYS A 37 -15.84 1.42 -17.13
C LYS A 37 -17.36 1.66 -17.21
N GLU A 38 -17.98 1.49 -18.38
CA GLU A 38 -19.43 1.58 -18.51
C GLU A 38 -20.10 0.42 -17.75
N ASP A 39 -21.21 0.74 -17.09
CA ASP A 39 -22.01 -0.17 -16.27
C ASP A 39 -21.16 -0.89 -15.21
N GLU A 40 -20.79 -0.19 -14.14
CA GLU A 40 -20.13 -0.81 -12.98
C GLU A 40 -21.14 -1.41 -12.01
N ASN A 41 -20.80 -2.59 -11.47
CA ASN A 41 -21.67 -3.30 -10.53
C ASN A 41 -21.22 -3.07 -9.08
N SER A 42 -22.09 -2.49 -8.26
CA SER A 42 -21.83 -2.21 -6.84
C SER A 42 -21.39 -3.45 -6.04
N GLU A 43 -21.87 -4.65 -6.37
CA GLU A 43 -21.44 -5.88 -5.70
C GLU A 43 -20.02 -6.29 -6.06
N ILE A 44 -19.64 -6.15 -7.34
CA ILE A 44 -18.26 -6.41 -7.79
C ILE A 44 -17.30 -5.43 -7.14
N ILE A 45 -17.64 -4.14 -7.11
CA ILE A 45 -16.83 -3.11 -6.45
C ILE A 45 -16.75 -3.35 -4.94
N GLY A 46 -17.85 -3.77 -4.30
CA GLY A 46 -17.84 -4.14 -2.88
C GLY A 46 -16.90 -5.32 -2.57
N ILE A 47 -16.82 -6.32 -3.46
CA ILE A 47 -15.86 -7.42 -3.34
C ILE A 47 -14.43 -6.91 -3.55
N LEU A 48 -14.20 -6.03 -4.53
CA LEU A 48 -12.91 -5.41 -4.77
C LEU A 48 -12.42 -4.61 -3.56
N ALA A 49 -13.30 -3.81 -2.94
CA ALA A 49 -12.99 -3.06 -1.73
C ALA A 49 -12.53 -3.98 -0.58
N ASN A 50 -13.22 -5.12 -0.40
CA ASN A 50 -12.80 -6.12 0.57
C ASN A 50 -11.46 -6.76 0.18
N ALA A 51 -11.21 -7.01 -1.10
CA ALA A 51 -9.94 -7.58 -1.54
C ALA A 51 -8.77 -6.63 -1.26
N TYR A 52 -8.94 -5.32 -1.51
CA TYR A 52 -7.98 -4.29 -1.12
C TYR A 52 -7.73 -4.28 0.39
N PHE A 53 -8.79 -4.40 1.20
CA PHE A 53 -8.67 -4.47 2.65
C PHE A 53 -7.86 -5.70 3.11
N GLU A 54 -8.12 -6.87 2.54
CA GLU A 54 -7.44 -8.13 2.90
C GLU A 54 -5.94 -8.13 2.54
N VAL A 55 -5.51 -7.36 1.53
CA VAL A 55 -4.08 -7.19 1.21
C VAL A 55 -3.41 -6.07 2.01
N GLY A 56 -4.14 -5.33 2.84
CA GLY A 56 -3.64 -4.20 3.63
C GLY A 56 -3.62 -2.87 2.87
N ASP A 57 -4.22 -2.81 1.68
CA ASP A 57 -4.41 -1.56 0.92
C ASP A 57 -5.68 -0.85 1.39
N ILE A 58 -5.62 -0.39 2.64
CA ILE A 58 -6.74 0.29 3.31
C ILE A 58 -7.20 1.56 2.54
N PRO A 59 -6.30 2.40 1.98
CA PRO A 59 -6.73 3.57 1.21
C PRO A 59 -7.60 3.20 0.01
N ASN A 60 -7.18 2.21 -0.80
CA ASN A 60 -8.00 1.78 -1.94
C ASN A 60 -9.27 1.05 -1.49
N ALA A 61 -9.25 0.31 -0.37
CA ALA A 61 -10.46 -0.27 0.20
C ALA A 61 -11.51 0.80 0.55
N VAL A 62 -11.08 1.94 1.12
CA VAL A 62 -11.97 3.08 1.43
C VAL A 62 -12.50 3.72 0.14
N ASN A 63 -11.64 3.94 -0.85
CA ASN A 63 -12.05 4.53 -2.13
C ASN A 63 -13.11 3.65 -2.84
N GLU A 64 -12.86 2.35 -2.94
CA GLU A 64 -13.78 1.44 -3.63
C GLU A 64 -15.07 1.19 -2.85
N ILE A 65 -15.05 1.16 -1.51
CA ILE A 65 -16.31 1.02 -0.77
C ILE A 65 -17.20 2.27 -0.90
N ASP A 66 -16.59 3.45 -0.98
CA ASP A 66 -17.31 4.70 -1.27
C ASP A 66 -17.88 4.69 -2.68
N HIS A 67 -17.13 4.17 -3.64
CA HIS A 67 -17.59 3.98 -5.00
C HIS A 67 -18.77 3.00 -5.08
N ALA A 68 -18.69 1.84 -4.42
CA ALA A 68 -19.80 0.88 -4.37
C ALA A 68 -21.08 1.49 -3.76
N LEU A 69 -20.93 2.29 -2.71
CA LEU A 69 -22.04 3.00 -2.05
C LEU A 69 -22.60 4.15 -2.90
N SER A 70 -21.81 4.74 -3.79
CA SER A 70 -22.32 5.75 -4.73
C SER A 70 -23.28 5.16 -5.77
N ILE A 71 -23.10 3.89 -6.14
CA ILE A 71 -23.96 3.16 -7.09
C ILE A 71 -25.19 2.59 -6.38
N THR A 72 -25.01 2.03 -5.18
CA THR A 72 -26.12 1.50 -4.37
C THR A 72 -26.04 2.04 -2.95
N PRO A 73 -26.64 3.23 -2.71
CA PRO A 73 -26.74 3.78 -1.37
C PRO A 73 -27.47 2.84 -0.42
N ASP A 74 -27.15 2.93 0.87
CA ASP A 74 -27.87 2.25 1.97
C ASP A 74 -27.85 0.71 1.97
N LYS A 75 -26.88 0.09 1.28
CA LYS A 75 -26.64 -1.35 1.42
C LYS A 75 -25.94 -1.65 2.75
N GLY A 76 -26.66 -2.29 3.68
CA GLY A 76 -26.22 -2.47 5.07
C GLY A 76 -24.83 -3.09 5.27
N ASN A 77 -24.45 -4.08 4.46
CA ASN A 77 -23.12 -4.69 4.52
C ASN A 77 -22.01 -3.75 4.01
N LEU A 78 -22.26 -2.95 2.97
CA LEU A 78 -21.28 -1.98 2.47
C LEU A 78 -21.04 -0.86 3.49
N LEU A 79 -22.10 -0.38 4.14
CA LEU A 79 -21.99 0.62 5.22
C LEU A 79 -21.18 0.07 6.42
N GLN A 80 -21.34 -1.21 6.75
CA GLN A 80 -20.56 -1.85 7.79
C GLN A 80 -19.08 -1.94 7.41
N ASN A 81 -18.78 -2.37 6.19
CA ASN A 81 -17.41 -2.46 5.69
C ASN A 81 -16.76 -1.07 5.65
N LYS A 82 -17.46 -0.04 5.16
CA LYS A 82 -16.97 1.35 5.19
C LYS A 82 -16.57 1.80 6.59
N ARG A 83 -17.42 1.56 7.60
CA ARG A 83 -17.08 1.91 8.99
C ARG A 83 -15.81 1.21 9.46
N SER A 84 -15.65 -0.08 9.16
CA SER A 84 -14.44 -0.84 9.48
C SER A 84 -13.21 -0.26 8.79
N PHE A 85 -13.27 -0.05 7.48
CA PHE A 85 -12.14 0.43 6.68
C PHE A 85 -11.69 1.82 7.13
N MET A 86 -12.64 2.71 7.42
CA MET A 86 -12.34 4.04 7.96
C MET A 86 -11.66 4.00 9.34
N GLN A 87 -12.00 3.03 10.21
CA GLN A 87 -11.31 2.86 11.49
C GLN A 87 -9.84 2.48 11.29
N PHE A 88 -9.55 1.53 10.39
CA PHE A 88 -8.17 1.15 10.08
C PHE A 88 -7.41 2.27 9.37
N GLN A 89 -8.06 3.03 8.48
CA GLN A 89 -7.46 4.21 7.86
C GLN A 89 -7.08 5.25 8.91
N ALA A 90 -7.95 5.47 9.92
CA ALA A 90 -7.67 6.39 11.02
C ALA A 90 -6.47 5.92 11.87
N VAL A 91 -6.32 4.60 12.09
CA VAL A 91 -5.14 4.03 12.77
C VAL A 91 -3.86 4.32 11.98
N LEU A 92 -3.87 4.09 10.65
CA LEU A 92 -2.71 4.40 9.80
C LEU A 92 -2.35 5.89 9.83
N ASN A 93 -3.35 6.78 9.73
CA ASN A 93 -3.15 8.23 9.80
C ASN A 93 -2.59 8.66 11.16
N THR A 94 -3.11 8.07 12.25
CA THR A 94 -2.62 8.34 13.61
C THR A 94 -1.15 7.91 13.75
N ALA A 95 -0.75 6.77 13.18
CA ALA A 95 0.64 6.33 13.19
C ALA A 95 1.57 7.35 12.52
N ILE A 96 1.15 7.97 11.42
CA ILE A 96 1.90 9.03 10.72
C ILE A 96 2.06 10.26 11.61
N ASP A 97 0.99 10.71 12.27
CA ASP A 97 1.05 11.84 13.20
C ASP A 97 1.96 11.56 14.40
N GLU A 98 1.94 10.31 14.90
CA GLU A 98 2.82 9.87 15.98
C GLU A 98 4.30 9.85 15.57
N VAL A 99 4.61 9.39 14.34
CA VAL A 99 5.96 9.49 13.77
C VAL A 99 6.38 10.95 13.61
N ARG A 100 5.49 11.84 13.16
CA ARG A 100 5.74 13.29 13.08
C ARG A 100 6.03 13.91 14.44
N ALA A 101 5.38 13.41 15.49
CA ALA A 101 5.64 13.78 16.87
C ALA A 101 6.94 13.17 17.44
N GLY A 102 7.64 12.33 16.66
CA GLY A 102 8.90 11.70 17.04
C GLY A 102 8.74 10.36 17.78
N LYS A 103 7.51 9.83 17.90
CA LYS A 103 7.27 8.50 18.48
C LYS A 103 7.70 7.41 17.51
N HIS A 104 8.18 6.29 18.03
CA HIS A 104 8.70 5.19 17.20
C HIS A 104 8.17 3.80 17.58
N SER A 105 7.45 3.71 18.69
CA SER A 105 6.90 2.47 19.23
C SER A 105 5.59 2.76 19.95
N THR A 106 4.50 2.68 19.21
CA THR A 106 3.12 2.76 19.69
C THR A 106 2.32 1.65 19.01
N ASP A 107 1.13 1.36 19.50
CA ASP A 107 0.27 0.34 18.89
C ASP A 107 -0.10 0.70 17.44
N ASN A 108 -0.35 1.98 17.15
CA ASN A 108 -0.63 2.43 15.78
C ASN A 108 0.59 2.25 14.86
N ILE A 109 1.80 2.58 15.34
CA ILE A 109 3.04 2.39 14.57
C ILE A 109 3.31 0.89 14.35
N ASN A 110 3.04 0.04 15.34
CA ASN A 110 3.22 -1.40 15.22
C ASN A 110 2.19 -2.02 14.26
N TYR A 111 0.96 -1.52 14.27
CA TYR A 111 -0.05 -1.86 13.28
C TYR A 111 0.42 -1.45 11.88
N PHE A 112 0.92 -0.22 11.70
CA PHE A 112 1.44 0.24 10.41
C PHE A 112 2.58 -0.64 9.89
N LYS A 113 3.54 -1.01 10.73
CA LYS A 113 4.63 -1.95 10.37
C LYS A 113 4.09 -3.31 9.93
N SER A 114 3.08 -3.83 10.64
CA SER A 114 2.40 -5.07 10.28
C SER A 114 1.69 -4.95 8.93
N ASN A 115 1.05 -3.80 8.66
CA ASN A 115 0.40 -3.51 7.38
C ASN A 115 1.40 -3.47 6.22
N ILE A 116 2.54 -2.78 6.39
CA ILE A 116 3.62 -2.78 5.39
C ILE A 116 4.14 -4.19 5.15
N SER A 117 4.30 -4.99 6.20
CA SER A 117 4.77 -6.37 6.07
C SER A 117 3.78 -7.23 5.29
N LEU A 118 2.47 -7.02 5.50
CA LEU A 118 1.42 -7.67 4.73
C LEU A 118 1.44 -7.24 3.26
N LEU A 119 1.50 -5.93 2.98
CA LEU A 119 1.59 -5.40 1.61
C LEU A 119 2.78 -5.98 0.85
N VAL A 120 3.96 -6.02 1.48
CA VAL A 120 5.18 -6.61 0.89
C VAL A 120 5.02 -8.11 0.66
N ALA A 121 4.41 -8.85 1.59
CA ALA A 121 4.15 -10.28 1.44
C ALA A 121 3.14 -10.58 0.30
N GLN A 122 2.19 -9.67 0.08
CA GLN A 122 1.24 -9.71 -1.04
C GLN A 122 1.80 -9.08 -2.32
N GLU A 123 3.08 -8.68 -2.33
CA GLU A 123 3.75 -8.03 -3.46
C GLU A 123 3.05 -6.74 -3.96
N CYS A 124 2.32 -6.07 -3.06
CA CYS A 124 1.71 -4.76 -3.27
C CYS A 124 2.77 -3.66 -3.03
N PHE A 125 3.87 -3.71 -3.78
CA PHE A 125 5.03 -2.85 -3.57
C PHE A 125 4.72 -1.37 -3.79
N GLU A 126 3.87 -1.05 -4.78
CA GLU A 126 3.49 0.32 -5.09
C GLU A 126 2.87 1.00 -3.86
N THR A 127 1.80 0.42 -3.31
CA THR A 127 1.12 0.90 -2.11
C THR A 127 2.04 0.93 -0.90
N ALA A 128 2.90 -0.08 -0.72
CA ALA A 128 3.86 -0.10 0.39
C ALA A 128 4.85 1.07 0.32
N ILE A 129 5.36 1.39 -0.88
CA ILE A 129 6.27 2.51 -1.12
C ILE A 129 5.55 3.83 -0.83
N ASP A 130 4.30 4.01 -1.29
CA ASP A 130 3.53 5.23 -1.02
C ASP A 130 3.27 5.45 0.46
N GLN A 131 2.89 4.39 1.19
CA GLN A 131 2.69 4.46 2.63
C GLN A 131 3.99 4.78 3.37
N LEU A 132 5.11 4.15 2.98
CA LEU A 132 6.43 4.44 3.56
C LEU A 132 6.91 5.85 3.23
N LYS A 133 6.54 6.42 2.08
CA LYS A 133 6.83 7.80 1.73
C LYS A 133 6.18 8.78 2.70
N MET A 134 4.89 8.59 3.01
CA MET A 134 4.20 9.40 4.02
C MET A 134 4.90 9.34 5.38
N MET A 135 5.39 8.15 5.76
CA MET A 135 6.16 7.97 7.00
C MET A 135 7.52 8.66 6.96
N ALA A 136 8.25 8.56 5.84
CA ALA A 136 9.54 9.22 5.66
C ALA A 136 9.40 10.75 5.75
N GLU A 137 8.40 11.32 5.08
CA GLU A 137 8.08 12.75 5.15
C GLU A 137 7.71 13.19 6.57
N ALA A 138 6.89 12.39 7.29
CA ALA A 138 6.55 12.66 8.68
C ALA A 138 7.79 12.64 9.59
N ARG A 139 8.74 11.73 9.37
CA ARG A 139 9.95 11.62 10.21
C ARG A 139 10.88 12.81 10.08
N GLN A 140 11.02 13.37 8.87
CA GLN A 140 11.96 14.46 8.56
C GLN A 140 11.77 15.69 9.46
N THR A 141 10.64 15.82 10.17
CA THR A 141 10.37 16.96 11.03
C THR A 141 11.11 16.96 12.37
N LYS A 142 11.52 15.81 12.96
CA LYS A 142 11.95 15.82 14.39
C LYS A 142 12.98 14.80 14.91
N THR A 143 13.22 13.62 14.30
CA THR A 143 13.85 12.51 15.08
C THR A 143 14.92 11.68 14.37
N THR A 144 15.99 11.37 15.12
CA THR A 144 17.11 10.55 14.65
C THR A 144 17.00 9.05 14.98
N ASN A 145 15.94 8.61 15.66
CA ASN A 145 15.88 7.24 16.22
C ASN A 145 14.90 6.31 15.48
N ILE A 146 14.22 6.82 14.46
CA ILE A 146 13.30 6.02 13.63
C ILE A 146 14.10 5.43 12.47
N LEU A 147 14.52 4.17 12.61
CA LEU A 147 15.32 3.47 11.60
C LEU A 147 14.52 2.50 10.74
N TRP A 148 13.35 2.08 11.22
CA TRP A 148 12.57 1.02 10.58
C TRP A 148 12.03 1.45 9.21
N ILE A 149 11.74 2.74 8.98
CA ILE A 149 11.26 3.25 7.70
C ILE A 149 12.32 3.02 6.61
N GLY A 150 13.54 3.51 6.82
CA GLY A 150 14.66 3.29 5.91
C GLY A 150 15.03 1.82 5.75
N SER A 151 14.89 1.00 6.81
CA SER A 151 15.07 -0.45 6.71
C SER A 151 14.03 -1.10 5.79
N SER A 152 12.74 -0.78 5.95
CA SER A 152 11.67 -1.33 5.11
C SER A 152 11.80 -0.87 3.66
N LEU A 153 12.14 0.39 3.43
CA LEU A 153 12.43 0.91 2.09
C LEU A 153 13.61 0.19 1.44
N LYS A 154 14.68 -0.07 2.19
CA LYS A 154 15.82 -0.88 1.75
C LYS A 154 15.38 -2.30 1.36
N ASP A 155 14.59 -2.95 2.20
CA ASP A 155 14.14 -4.32 1.92
C ASP A 155 13.29 -4.39 0.66
N ILE A 156 12.44 -3.39 0.39
CA ILE A 156 11.69 -3.29 -0.88
C ILE A 156 12.61 -2.97 -2.05
N PHE A 157 13.50 -1.98 -1.91
CA PHE A 157 14.39 -1.54 -2.98
C PHE A 157 15.26 -2.69 -3.48
N PHE A 158 15.79 -3.54 -2.61
CA PHE A 158 16.63 -4.68 -3.02
C PHE A 158 15.84 -5.97 -3.29
N ASN A 159 14.51 -5.93 -3.31
CA ASN A 159 13.69 -7.07 -3.66
C ASN A 159 13.60 -7.22 -5.19
N ASP A 160 13.99 -8.38 -5.71
CA ASP A 160 13.97 -8.66 -7.15
C ASP A 160 12.56 -8.54 -7.75
N LYS A 161 11.51 -8.86 -6.97
CA LYS A 161 10.12 -8.73 -7.40
C LYS A 161 9.64 -7.29 -7.46
N ALA A 162 10.35 -6.37 -6.83
CA ALA A 162 10.04 -4.94 -6.82
C ALA A 162 10.84 -4.14 -7.87
N ILE A 163 11.59 -4.81 -8.76
CA ILE A 163 12.50 -4.16 -9.72
C ILE A 163 11.79 -3.13 -10.61
N MET A 164 10.52 -3.38 -10.95
CA MET A 164 9.72 -2.48 -11.78
C MET A 164 9.29 -1.18 -11.08
N PHE A 165 9.47 -1.08 -9.75
CA PHE A 165 9.09 0.10 -8.95
C PHE A 165 10.31 0.94 -8.55
N LYS A 166 11.48 0.70 -9.15
CA LYS A 166 12.74 1.38 -8.83
C LYS A 166 12.69 2.88 -9.08
N ASP A 167 11.95 3.30 -10.10
CA ASP A 167 11.72 4.69 -10.48
C ASP A 167 10.87 5.47 -9.46
N ARG A 168 10.09 4.76 -8.62
CA ARG A 168 9.30 5.39 -7.55
C ARG A 168 10.14 5.81 -6.34
N PHE A 169 11.39 5.36 -6.25
CA PHE A 169 12.30 5.77 -5.17
C PHE A 169 12.90 7.14 -5.44
N ASP A 170 12.13 8.16 -5.08
CA ASP A 170 12.56 9.54 -5.15
C ASP A 170 13.55 9.92 -4.04
N ARG A 171 13.96 11.19 -4.05
CA ARG A 171 14.98 11.71 -3.16
C ARG A 171 14.65 11.51 -1.67
N PRO A 172 13.46 11.87 -1.15
CA PRO A 172 13.08 11.58 0.23
C PRO A 172 13.27 10.12 0.64
N LEU A 173 12.87 9.18 -0.22
CA LEU A 173 12.97 7.75 0.07
C LEU A 173 14.42 7.25 0.12
N LEU A 174 15.23 7.66 -0.86
CA LEU A 174 16.65 7.28 -0.90
C LEU A 174 17.43 7.92 0.25
N GLU A 175 17.15 9.18 0.60
CA GLU A 175 17.78 9.84 1.76
C GLU A 175 17.41 9.14 3.07
N GLU A 176 16.19 8.62 3.21
CA GLU A 176 15.76 7.85 4.38
C GLU A 176 16.48 6.49 4.48
N MET A 177 16.74 5.82 3.36
CA MET A 177 17.56 4.61 3.31
C MET A 177 19.02 4.91 3.68
N ILE A 178 19.61 5.99 3.16
CA ILE A 178 20.96 6.45 3.53
C ILE A 178 21.03 6.75 5.03
N PHE A 179 20.01 7.41 5.57
CA PHE A 179 19.90 7.66 7.00
C PHE A 179 19.94 6.37 7.83
N PHE A 180 19.18 5.34 7.40
CA PHE A 180 19.23 4.01 8.02
C PHE A 180 20.65 3.43 7.99
N TYR A 181 21.33 3.42 6.84
CA TYR A 181 22.69 2.88 6.74
C TYR A 181 23.69 3.60 7.65
N LEU A 182 23.62 4.93 7.69
CA LEU A 182 24.48 5.76 8.55
C LEU A 182 24.26 5.46 10.03
N LYS A 183 23.00 5.39 10.48
CA LYS A 183 22.67 5.20 11.90
C LYS A 183 22.78 3.76 12.38
N SER A 184 22.68 2.78 11.48
CA SER A 184 22.92 1.37 11.79
C SER A 184 24.39 0.95 11.63
N CYS A 185 25.29 1.89 11.34
CA CYS A 185 26.72 1.65 11.11
C CYS A 185 27.02 0.63 9.99
N LYS A 186 26.19 0.63 8.93
CA LYS A 186 26.26 -0.31 7.80
C LYS A 186 26.90 0.30 6.55
N LEU A 187 27.94 1.12 6.72
CA LEU A 187 28.56 1.86 5.61
C LEU A 187 29.36 1.00 4.63
N PHE A 188 29.75 -0.20 5.06
CA PHE A 188 30.45 -1.18 4.23
C PHE A 188 29.50 -2.16 3.54
N ASP A 189 28.18 -2.05 3.78
CA ASP A 189 27.19 -2.83 3.06
C ASP A 189 27.18 -2.37 1.58
N PRO A 190 27.34 -3.28 0.59
CA PRO A 190 27.29 -2.91 -0.82
C PRO A 190 26.01 -2.15 -1.21
N GLY A 191 24.90 -2.41 -0.51
CA GLY A 191 23.65 -1.70 -0.71
C GLY A 191 23.77 -0.20 -0.39
N TYR A 192 24.64 0.23 0.52
CA TYR A 192 24.86 1.65 0.80
C TYR A 192 25.35 2.40 -0.44
N GLN A 193 26.36 1.86 -1.13
CA GLN A 193 26.93 2.46 -2.34
C GLN A 193 25.89 2.50 -3.47
N GLN A 194 25.12 1.44 -3.66
CA GLN A 194 24.06 1.39 -4.68
C GLN A 194 22.97 2.45 -4.45
N VAL A 195 22.57 2.68 -3.20
CA VAL A 195 21.61 3.74 -2.86
C VAL A 195 22.22 5.12 -3.07
N GLN A 196 23.49 5.32 -2.74
CA GLN A 196 24.18 6.60 -3.01
C GLN A 196 24.25 6.89 -4.51
N GLU A 197 24.54 5.90 -5.34
CA GLU A 197 24.56 6.03 -6.79
C GLU A 197 23.17 6.36 -7.35
N ALA A 198 22.12 5.68 -6.88
CA ALA A 198 20.75 5.99 -7.25
C ALA A 198 20.39 7.44 -6.89
N LEU A 199 20.77 7.91 -5.70
CA LEU A 199 20.53 9.29 -5.27
C LEU A 199 21.32 10.32 -6.09
N LYS A 200 22.53 9.99 -6.56
CA LYS A 200 23.31 10.86 -7.45
C LYS A 200 22.63 11.03 -8.80
N LYS A 201 22.11 9.94 -9.38
CA LYS A 201 21.41 9.95 -10.67
C LYS A 201 20.15 10.81 -10.67
N LEU A 202 19.51 11.06 -9.52
CA LEU A 202 18.37 11.98 -9.41
C LEU A 202 18.76 13.46 -9.47
N LYS A 203 20.05 13.79 -9.34
CA LYS A 203 20.56 15.18 -9.37
C LYS A 203 21.06 15.61 -10.76
N GLU A 204 21.18 14.65 -11.67
CA GLU A 204 21.58 14.81 -13.07
C GLU A 204 20.35 15.01 -13.95
#